data_AF-A0A662CSY6-F1
#
_entry.id   AF-A0A662CSY6-F1
#
_cell.length_a   1.000
_cell.length_b   1.000
_cell.length_c   1.000
_cell.angle_alpha   90.00
_cell.angle_beta   90.00
_cell.angle_gamma   90.00
#
_symmetry.space_group_name_H-M   'P 1'
#
loop_
_entity.id
_entity.type
_entity.pdbx_description
1 polymer ?
#
loop_
_entity_poly.entity_id
_entity_poly.type
_entity_poly.pdbx_seq_one_letter_code
_entity_poly.pdbx_strand_id
1 'polypeptide(L)' 'YAFPKISGTGMDDEEFAQRLLEEEKVAVVPGSAFGSGGEGFVRCSYATDYTKIEQALERIGNFVKRCG' A
#
# COMPACT_ATOMS: atom_id res chain seq x y z
N TYR A 1 -1.14 -13.36 1.18
CA TYR A 1 -0.59 -12.00 1.01
C TYR A 1 -0.85 -11.53 -0.42
N ALA A 2 -0.95 -10.22 -0.63
CA ALA A 2 -1.02 -9.61 -1.96
C ALA A 2 0.15 -8.64 -2.16
N PHE A 3 0.63 -8.50 -3.40
CA PHE A 3 1.73 -7.60 -3.76
C PHE A 3 1.32 -6.69 -4.93
N PRO A 4 0.54 -5.62 -4.67
CA PRO A 4 0.17 -4.65 -5.70
C PRO A 4 1.40 -3.85 -6.15
N LYS A 5 1.48 -3.60 -7.46
CA LYS A 5 2.46 -2.68 -8.05
C LYS A 5 1.99 -1.24 -7.85
N ILE A 6 2.84 -0.39 -7.30
CA ILE A 6 2.52 1.01 -6.97
C ILE A 6 3.20 2.03 -7.89
N SER A 7 4.02 1.57 -8.85
CA SER A 7 4.78 2.45 -9.75
C SER A 7 3.93 3.42 -10.59
N GLY A 8 2.61 3.18 -10.71
CA GLY A 8 1.68 4.08 -11.39
C GLY A 8 1.33 5.35 -10.58
N THR A 9 1.79 5.45 -9.33
CA THR A 9 1.48 6.57 -8.42
C THR A 9 2.56 7.65 -8.40
N GLY A 10 3.68 7.44 -9.09
CA GLY A 10 4.83 8.36 -9.11
C GLY A 10 5.68 8.34 -7.83
N MET A 11 5.29 7.58 -6.81
CA MET A 11 6.03 7.39 -5.56
C MET A 11 6.88 6.11 -5.59
N ASP A 12 7.96 6.09 -4.80
CA ASP A 12 8.62 4.83 -4.44
C ASP A 12 7.82 4.07 -3.36
N ASP A 13 8.23 2.85 -3.05
CA ASP A 13 7.48 1.97 -2.15
C ASP A 13 7.57 2.36 -0.67
N GLU A 14 8.67 3.00 -0.24
CA GLU A 14 8.81 3.55 1.11
C GLU A 14 7.93 4.79 1.29
N GLU A 15 7.99 5.75 0.37
CA GLU A 15 7.17 6.96 0.39
C GLU A 15 5.68 6.60 0.35
N PHE A 16 5.28 5.70 -0.55
CA PHE A 16 3.90 5.24 -0.65
C PHE A 16 3.43 4.63 0.68
N ALA A 17 4.23 3.74 1.29
CA ALA A 17 3.85 3.08 2.54
C ALA A 17 3.74 4.07 3.71
N GLN A 18 4.67 5.02 3.81
CA GLN A 18 4.67 6.05 4.85
C GLN A 18 3.45 6.97 4.72
N ARG A 19 3.21 7.51 3.52
CA ARG A 19 2.12 8.46 3.29
C ARG A 19 0.75 7.81 3.47
N LEU A 20 0.57 6.58 2.98
CA LEU A 20 -0.67 5.83 3.20
C LEU A 20 -0.92 5.60 4.70
N LEU A 21 0.12 5.33 5.49
CA LEU A 21 -0.01 5.19 6.94
C LEU A 21 -0.38 6.53 7.60
N GLU A 22 0.27 7.62 7.22
CA GLU A 22 0.06 8.93 7.83
C GLU A 22 -1.30 9.53 7.48
N GLU A 23 -1.68 9.51 6.20
CA GLU A 23 -2.91 10.13 5.67
C GLU A 23 -4.14 9.27 5.93
N GLU A 24 -4.05 7.96 5.67
CA GLU A 24 -5.22 7.06 5.68
C GLU A 24 -5.25 6.08 6.86
N LYS A 25 -4.19 6.04 7.68
CA LYS A 25 -4.06 5.07 8.77
C LYS A 25 -4.11 3.62 8.29
N VAL A 26 -3.55 3.34 7.11
CA VAL A 26 -3.42 1.99 6.56
C VAL A 26 -1.93 1.62 6.47
N ALA A 27 -1.52 0.60 7.20
CA ALA A 27 -0.14 0.12 7.17
C ALA A 27 0.06 -0.95 6.08
N VAL A 28 1.07 -0.75 5.24
CA VAL A 28 1.57 -1.72 4.28
C VAL A 28 3.09 -1.86 4.45
N VAL A 29 3.68 -2.94 3.93
CA VAL A 29 5.14 -3.12 3.98
C VAL A 29 5.73 -2.74 2.62
N PRO A 30 6.75 -1.88 2.55
CA PRO A 30 7.48 -1.62 1.31
C PRO A 30 8.00 -2.92 0.70
N GLY A 31 7.91 -3.05 -0.62
CA GLY A 31 8.35 -4.25 -1.32
C GLY A 31 9.87 -4.42 -1.30
N SER A 32 10.62 -3.32 -1.31
CA SER A 32 12.06 -3.23 -1.14
C SER A 32 12.57 -3.94 0.12
N ALA A 33 11.75 -4.06 1.18
CA ALA A 33 12.06 -4.84 2.38
C ALA A 33 12.25 -6.36 2.11
N PHE A 34 11.81 -6.85 0.94
CA PHE A 34 12.00 -8.24 0.47
C PHE A 34 13.15 -8.39 -0.53
N GLY A 35 13.93 -7.33 -0.75
CA GLY A 35 15.03 -7.26 -1.72
C GLY A 35 14.63 -6.51 -2.99
N SER A 36 15.61 -6.34 -3.89
CA SER A 36 15.47 -5.49 -5.10
C SER A 36 14.34 -5.92 -6.05
N GLY A 37 13.97 -7.20 -6.05
CA GLY A 37 12.83 -7.70 -6.84
C GLY A 37 11.46 -7.20 -6.37
N GLY A 38 11.38 -6.58 -5.19
CA GLY A 38 10.15 -6.02 -4.63
C GLY A 38 10.00 -4.51 -4.83
N GLU A 39 11.01 -3.81 -5.36
CA GLU A 39 10.97 -2.36 -5.57
C GLU A 39 9.75 -1.96 -6.43
N GLY A 40 9.03 -0.93 -5.98
CA GLY A 40 7.83 -0.44 -6.65
C GLY A 40 6.58 -1.31 -6.41
N PHE A 41 6.62 -2.20 -5.42
CA PHE A 41 5.48 -2.95 -4.90
C PHE A 41 5.29 -2.68 -3.41
N VAL A 42 4.11 -2.98 -2.89
CA VAL A 42 3.87 -3.07 -1.44
C VAL A 42 3.27 -4.41 -1.09
N ARG A 43 3.54 -4.92 0.11
CA ARG A 43 2.95 -6.16 0.62
C ARG A 43 1.78 -5.86 1.54
N CYS A 44 0.62 -6.42 1.18
CA CYS A 44 -0.59 -6.35 1.98
C CYS A 44 -0.89 -7.71 2.62
N SER A 45 -1.06 -7.72 3.95
CA SER A 45 -1.63 -8.85 4.69
C SER A 45 -3.14 -8.71 4.73
N TYR A 46 -3.86 -9.75 4.32
CA TYR A 46 -5.33 -9.82 4.38
C TYR A 46 -5.81 -10.83 5.44
N ALA A 47 -4.92 -11.32 6.31
CA ALA A 47 -5.26 -12.25 7.38
C ALA A 47 -5.89 -11.51 8.57
N THR A 48 -7.09 -10.94 8.36
CA THR A 48 -7.85 -10.15 9.33
C THR A 48 -9.34 -10.17 8.97
N ASP A 49 -10.18 -9.49 9.75
CA ASP A 49 -11.62 -9.41 9.52
C ASP A 49 -11.97 -8.78 8.16
N TYR A 50 -12.98 -9.33 7.48
CA TYR A 50 -13.42 -8.88 6.16
C TYR A 50 -13.79 -7.38 6.13
N THR A 51 -14.46 -6.89 7.18
CA THR A 51 -14.84 -5.48 7.31
C THR A 51 -13.63 -4.54 7.39
N LYS A 52 -12.54 -4.97 8.05
CA LYS A 52 -11.29 -4.20 8.09
C LYS A 52 -10.61 -4.18 6.72
N ILE A 53 -10.71 -5.27 5.97
CA ILE A 53 -10.18 -5.35 4.60
C ILE A 53 -10.92 -4.37 3.70
N GLU A 54 -12.27 -4.36 3.72
CA GLU A 54 -13.06 -3.41 2.93
C GLU A 54 -12.72 -1.95 3.26
N GLN A 55 -12.64 -1.59 4.55
CA GLN A 55 -12.26 -0.24 4.97
C GLN A 55 -10.86 0.14 4.50
N ALA A 56 -9.90 -0.79 4.57
CA ALA A 56 -8.54 -0.54 4.09
C ALA A 56 -8.51 -0.32 2.57
N LEU A 57 -9.27 -1.12 1.80
CA LEU A 57 -9.36 -0.97 0.34
C LEU A 57 -9.99 0.35 -0.07
N GLU A 58 -11.06 0.79 0.61
CA GLU A 58 -11.69 2.09 0.35
C GLU A 58 -10.71 3.24 0.58
N ARG A 59 -9.99 3.22 1.71
CA ARG A 59 -8.96 4.20 2.06
C ARG A 59 -7.81 4.24 1.07
N ILE A 60 -7.29 3.07 0.67
CA ILE A 60 -6.27 2.96 -0.38
C ILE A 60 -6.80 3.54 -1.69
N GLY A 61 -8.03 3.22 -2.07
CA GLY A 61 -8.67 3.76 -3.27
C GLY A 61 -8.80 5.28 -3.23
N ASN A 62 -9.15 5.86 -2.08
CA ASN A 62 -9.23 7.31 -1.88
C ASN A 62 -7.84 7.97 -1.97
N PHE A 63 -6.82 7.38 -1.36
CA PHE A 63 -5.44 7.87 -1.44
C PHE A 63 -4.92 7.88 -2.88
N VAL A 64 -5.02 6.75 -3.59
CA VAL A 64 -4.52 6.62 -4.97
C VAL A 64 -5.20 7.62 -5.91
N LYS A 65 -6.50 7.87 -5.76
CA LYS A 65 -7.23 8.87 -6.56
C LYS A 65 -6.78 10.32 -6.34
N ARG A 66 -6.13 10.63 -5.20
CA ARG A 66 -5.57 11.97 -4.93
C ARG A 66 -4.13 12.11 -5.42
N CYS A 67 -3.42 11.01 -5.61
CA CYS A 67 -2.02 10.99 -6.00
C CYS A 67 -1.79 10.75 -7.50
N GLY A 68 -2.72 10.08 -8.18
CA GLY A 68 -2.73 9.96 -9.64
C GLY A 68 -3.43 11.14 -10.32
#